data_AF-A0A7X0VUG2-F1
#
_entry.id   AF-A0A7X0VUG2-F1
#
_cell.length_a   1.000
_cell.length_b   1.000
_cell.length_c   1.000
_cell.angle_alpha   90.00
_cell.angle_beta   90.00
_cell.angle_gamma   90.00
#
_symmetry.space_group_name_H-M   'P 1'
#
loop_
_entity.id
_entity.type
_entity.pdbx_description
1 polymer ?
#
loop_
_entity_poly.entity_id
_entity_poly.type
_entity_poly.pdbx_seq_one_letter_code
_entity_poly.pdbx_strand_id
1 'polypeptide(L)' 'MWNVIIPIITLIVGLIVGFLVGVFYLRSQMTRMQNNPEMLQKMAKQMGYNMNKQQLNKAQQMLQQQQNSKNRRK' A
#
# COMPACT_ATOMS: atom_id res chain seq x y z
N MET A 1 40.56 19.95 13.13
CA MET A 1 39.18 19.74 13.65
C MET A 1 38.12 19.74 12.54
N TRP A 2 38.08 20.74 11.65
CA TRP A 2 37.06 20.81 10.58
C TRP A 2 36.97 19.58 9.66
N ASN A 3 38.09 18.93 9.34
CA ASN A 3 38.12 17.70 8.52
C ASN A 3 37.39 16.50 9.15
N VAL A 4 37.08 16.53 10.45
CA VAL A 4 36.31 15.48 11.15
C VAL A 4 34.84 15.90 11.30
N ILE A 5 34.59 17.19 11.50
CA ILE A 5 33.23 17.74 11.67
C ILE A 5 32.43 17.64 10.37
N ILE A 6 33.04 17.97 9.23
CA ILE A 6 32.39 17.93 7.91
C ILE A 6 31.81 16.54 7.61
N PRO A 7 32.59 15.42 7.66
CA PRO A 7 32.05 14.10 7.34
C PRO A 7 30.96 13.62 8.32
N ILE A 8 31.02 14.01 9.60
CA ILE A 8 29.97 13.68 10.57
C ILE A 8 28.65 14.34 10.19
N ILE A 9 28.67 15.64 9.85
CA ILE A 9 27.47 16.36 9.43
C ILE A 9 26.95 15.79 8.10
N THR A 10 27.83 15.47 7.15
CA THR A 10 27.44 14.85 5.88
C THR A 10 26.75 13.50 6.10
N LEU A 11 27.24 12.66 7.01
CA LEU A 11 26.59 11.40 7.38
C LEU A 11 25.20 11.62 7.97
N ILE A 12 25.05 12.57 8.89
CA ILE A 12 23.76 12.89 9.50
C ILE A 12 22.76 13.40 8.45
N VAL A 13 23.18 14.32 7.58
CA VAL A 13 22.33 14.84 6.50
C VAL A 13 21.94 13.72 5.54
N GLY A 14 22.87 12.85 5.15
CA GLY A 14 22.59 11.69 4.32
C GLY A 14 21.60 10.72 4.96
N LEU A 15 21.72 10.48 6.27
CA LEU A 15 20.77 9.66 7.04
C LEU A 15 19.38 10.27 7.07
N ILE A 16 19.28 11.58 7.34
CA ILE A 16 17.99 12.28 7.40
C ILE A 16 17.32 12.28 6.02
N VAL A 17 18.05 12.63 4.97
CA VAL A 17 17.53 12.65 3.59
C VAL A 17 17.14 11.24 3.14
N GLY A 18 18.00 10.24 3.38
CA GLY A 18 17.73 8.85 3.04
C GLY A 18 16.52 8.28 3.79
N PHE A 19 16.37 8.60 5.09
CA PHE A 19 15.23 8.16 5.90
C PHE A 19 13.92 8.80 5.41
N LEU A 20 13.90 10.10 5.13
CA LEU A 20 12.71 10.79 4.62
C LEU A 20 12.26 10.22 3.26
N VAL A 21 13.19 10.01 2.33
CA VAL A 21 12.90 9.40 1.03
C VAL A 21 12.43 7.96 1.21
N GLY A 22 13.07 7.18 2.09
CA GLY A 22 12.69 5.80 2.40
C GLY A 22 11.27 5.69 2.96
N VAL A 23 10.91 6.52 3.95
CA VAL A 23 9.56 6.58 4.52
C VAL A 23 8.53 7.02 3.48
N PHE A 24 8.84 8.03 2.65
CA PHE A 24 7.94 8.49 1.59
C PHE A 24 7.70 7.40 0.54
N TYR A 25 8.75 6.66 0.16
CA TYR A 25 8.66 5.54 -0.78
C TYR A 25 7.81 4.39 -0.22
N LEU A 26 8.05 3.99 1.03
CA LEU A 26 7.25 2.96 1.73
C LEU A 26 5.78 3.38 1.85
N ARG A 27 5.52 4.65 2.20
CA ARG A 27 4.16 5.21 2.25
C ARG A 27 3.48 5.15 0.89
N SER A 28 4.20 5.49 -0.19
CA SER A 28 3.68 5.43 -1.57
C SER A 28 3.36 3.99 -2.00
N GLN A 29 4.20 3.02 -1.64
CA GLN A 29 3.94 1.60 -1.92
C GLN A 29 2.72 1.07 -1.16
N MET A 30 2.61 1.34 0.15
CA MET A 30 1.44 0.93 0.94
C MET A 30 0.14 1.58 0.44
N THR A 31 0.20 2.84 0.01
CA THR A 31 -0.95 3.52 -0.59
C THR A 31 -1.36 2.86 -1.91
N ARG A 32 -0.40 2.46 -2.76
CA ARG A 32 -0.66 1.69 -3.99
C ARG A 32 -1.22 0.29 -3.71
N MET A 33 -0.83 -0.33 -2.59
CA MET A 33 -1.33 -1.64 -2.16
C MET A 33 -2.78 -1.59 -1.65
N GLN A 34 -3.19 -0.48 -1.02
CA GLN A 34 -4.57 -0.28 -0.55
C GLN A 34 -5.56 0.04 -1.68
N ASN A 35 -5.10 0.67 -2.76
CA ASN A 35 -5.96 1.02 -3.90
C ASN A 35 -6.35 -0.18 -4.77
N ASN A 36 -5.84 -1.38 -4.48
CA ASN A 36 -6.17 -2.60 -5.19
C ASN A 36 -7.06 -3.49 -4.30
N PRO A 37 -8.39 -3.28 -4.28
CA PRO A 37 -9.31 -4.13 -3.51
C PRO A 37 -9.20 -5.61 -3.90
N GLU A 38 -8.77 -5.90 -5.13
CA GLU A 38 -8.50 -7.27 -5.60
C GLU A 38 -7.29 -7.92 -4.92
N MET A 39 -6.22 -7.14 -4.67
CA MET A 39 -5.01 -7.66 -4.05
C MET A 39 -5.24 -7.90 -2.55
N LEU A 40 -5.97 -7.01 -1.89
CA LEU A 40 -6.44 -7.20 -0.52
C LEU A 40 -7.39 -8.40 -0.38
N GLN A 41 -8.29 -8.61 -1.34
CA GLN A 41 -9.15 -9.81 -1.36
C GLN A 41 -8.37 -11.10 -1.57
N LYS A 42 -7.35 -11.09 -2.42
CA LYS A 42 -6.47 -12.25 -2.61
C LYS A 42 -5.66 -12.54 -1.35
N MET A 43 -5.13 -11.50 -0.71
CA MET A 43 -4.39 -11.61 0.55
C MET A 43 -5.28 -12.12 1.69
N ALA A 44 -6.50 -11.61 1.82
CA ALA A 44 -7.47 -12.10 2.81
C ALA A 44 -7.88 -13.57 2.58
N LYS A 45 -8.10 -13.98 1.31
CA LYS A 45 -8.36 -15.39 0.95
C LYS A 45 -7.16 -16.30 1.24
N GLN A 46 -5.94 -15.82 0.97
CA GLN A 46 -4.71 -16.57 1.21
C GLN A 46 -4.36 -16.66 2.70
N MET A 47 -4.76 -15.69 3.53
CA MET A 47 -4.53 -15.67 4.97
C MET A 47 -5.41 -16.66 5.77
N GLY A 48 -6.16 -17.54 5.09
CA GLY A 48 -6.90 -18.61 5.75
C GLY A 48 -8.37 -18.28 6.07
N TYR A 49 -8.90 -17.15 5.60
CA TYR A 49 -10.34 -17.07 5.41
C TYR A 49 -10.70 -18.02 4.27
N ASN A 50 -11.06 -19.25 4.61
CA ASN A 50 -11.61 -20.26 3.72
C ASN A 50 -12.98 -19.80 3.21
N MET A 51 -12.95 -18.76 2.38
CA MET A 51 -14.09 -18.26 1.65
C MET A 51 -14.43 -19.32 0.61
N ASN A 52 -15.49 -20.09 0.88
CA ASN A 52 -16.05 -21.04 -0.07
C ASN A 52 -16.18 -20.38 -1.46
N LYS A 53 -15.81 -21.08 -2.54
CA LYS A 53 -15.81 -20.57 -3.94
C LYS A 53 -17.12 -19.86 -4.30
N GLN A 54 -18.24 -20.30 -3.73
CA GLN A 54 -19.56 -19.65 -3.87
C GLN A 54 -19.63 -18.25 -3.24
N GLN A 55 -19.06 -18.05 -2.06
CA GLN A 55 -19.02 -16.74 -1.39
C GLN A 55 -18.10 -15.77 -2.14
N LEU A 56 -17.04 -16.28 -2.76
CA LEU A 56 -16.15 -15.49 -3.61
C LEU A 56 -16.83 -14.99 -4.88
N ASN A 57 -17.57 -15.85 -5.56
CA ASN A 57 -18.36 -15.44 -6.72
C ASN A 57 -19.47 -14.45 -6.34
N LYS A 58 -20.14 -14.67 -5.19
CA LYS A 58 -21.18 -13.76 -4.70
C LYS A 58 -20.61 -12.39 -4.32
N ALA A 59 -19.45 -12.35 -3.67
CA ALA A 59 -18.74 -11.12 -3.35
C ALA A 59 -18.28 -10.38 -4.63
N GLN A 60 -17.75 -11.09 -5.64
CA GLN A 60 -17.37 -10.49 -6.93
C GLN A 60 -18.57 -9.86 -7.64
N GLN A 61 -19.74 -10.52 -7.63
CA GLN A 61 -20.97 -9.97 -8.20
C GLN A 61 -21.46 -8.72 -7.44
N MET A 62 -21.39 -8.74 -6.11
CA MET A 62 -21.76 -7.58 -5.27
C MET A 62 -20.86 -6.38 -5.53
N LEU A 63 -19.54 -6.59 -5.67
CA LEU A 63 -18.59 -5.51 -5.97
C LEU A 63 -18.80 -4.91 -7.35
N GLN A 64 -19.04 -5.73 -8.37
CA GLN A 64 -19.36 -5.26 -9.72
C GLN A 64 -20.66 -4.44 -9.74
N GLN A 65 -21.68 -4.86 -8.98
CA GLN A 65 -22.91 -4.09 -8.82
C GLN A 65 -22.68 -2.77 -8.09
N GLN A 66 -21.84 -2.76 -7.06
CA GLN A 66 -21.53 -1.55 -6.29
C GLN A 66 -20.72 -0.54 -7.12
N GLN A 67 -19.81 -1.01 -7.97
CA GLN A 67 -19.03 -0.17 -8.88
C GLN A 67 -19.89 0.42 -10.00
N ASN A 68 -20.80 -0.34 -10.58
CA ASN A 68 -21.78 0.18 -11.55
C ASN A 68 -22.79 1.15 -10.91
N SER A 69 -23.17 0.92 -9.65
CA SER A 69 -24.09 1.80 -8.91
C SER A 69 -23.45 3.13 -8.50
N LYS A 70 -22.14 3.12 -8.21
CA LYS A 70 -21.37 4.34 -7.89
C LYS A 70 -21.14 5.21 -9.13
N ASN A 71 -21.01 4.59 -10.31
CA ASN A 71 -20.86 5.31 -11.58
C ASN A 71 -22.16 5.91 -12.11
N ARG A 72 -23.33 5.44 -11.65
CA ARG A 72 -24.65 6.02 -11.95
C ARG A 72 -25.08 7.16 -11.01
N ARG A 73 -24.32 7.42 -9.94
CA ARG A 73 -24.58 8.51 -8.97
C ARG A 73 -23.63 9.71 -9.15
N LYS A 74 -22.83 9.73 -10.21
CA LYS A 74 -22.04 10.89 -10.63
C LYS A 74 -22.68 11.55 -11.84
#